data_AF-A0A8B8R158-F1
#
_entry.id   AF-A0A8B8R158-F1
#
_cell.length_a   1.000
_cell.length_b   1.000
_cell.length_c   1.000
_cell.angle_alpha   90.00
_cell.angle_beta   90.00
_cell.angle_gamma   90.00
#
_symmetry.space_group_name_H-M   'P 1'
#
loop_
_entity.id
_entity.type
_entity.pdbx_description
1 polymer ?
#
loop_
_entity_poly.entity_id
_entity_poly.type
_entity_poly.pdbx_seq_one_letter_code
_entity_poly.pdbx_strand_id
1 'polypeptide(L)'
;MVSESNAAASAAAQACPIKTVVVLVQENRSFDHMLGWMKSLNPDIDGVDGTQSNPLSVADDSNSLRVPFGDSAVYVDPDPDHSFQAIYEQVFGQPWADDALSGDLLPSMEGFAQNAERKQKGLSEFVMNGFRPEAVPVYRELVSEFAVCDRWFASIPSSTQPNRLYVHAATSCGAMGNDTQKLVEGYPQRTVFESMHEAGHSFGIYYAYPPSTLFYR
;
A
#
# COMPACT_ATOMS: atom_id res chain seq x y z
N MET A 1 3.70 -0.23 -53.70
CA MET A 1 3.58 1.13 -53.16
C MET A 1 2.13 1.37 -52.84
N VAL A 2 1.75 1.13 -51.59
CA VAL A 2 0.40 1.44 -51.07
C VAL A 2 0.62 2.59 -50.11
N SER A 3 -0.01 3.72 -50.40
CA SER A 3 0.06 4.95 -49.61
C SER A 3 -0.70 4.74 -48.31
N GLU A 4 0.00 4.58 -47.20
CA GLU A 4 -0.59 4.77 -45.88
C GLU A 4 -0.76 6.26 -45.64
N SER A 5 -2.01 6.71 -45.69
CA SER A 5 -2.40 8.04 -45.25
C SER A 5 -2.14 8.14 -43.74
N ASN A 6 -1.17 8.99 -43.39
CA ASN A 6 -0.87 9.39 -42.03
C ASN A 6 -2.07 10.16 -41.46
N ALA A 7 -3.00 9.45 -40.84
CA ALA A 7 -4.07 10.06 -40.05
C ALA A 7 -3.44 10.52 -38.73
N ALA A 8 -2.82 11.69 -38.75
CA ALA A 8 -2.49 12.43 -37.54
C ALA A 8 -3.80 12.71 -36.80
N ALA A 9 -4.11 11.88 -35.81
CA ALA A 9 -5.19 12.14 -34.86
C ALA A 9 -4.76 13.31 -33.96
N SER A 10 -4.97 14.52 -34.45
CA SER A 10 -5.05 15.72 -33.62
C SER A 10 -6.35 15.65 -32.82
N ALA A 11 -6.37 14.81 -31.78
CA ALA A 11 -7.30 15.00 -30.68
C ALA A 11 -6.79 16.22 -29.92
N ALA A 12 -7.41 17.38 -30.13
CA ALA A 12 -7.18 18.55 -29.31
C ALA A 12 -7.31 18.11 -27.85
N ALA A 13 -6.21 18.12 -27.11
CA ALA A 13 -6.18 17.72 -25.71
C ALA A 13 -7.22 18.58 -24.98
N GLN A 14 -8.31 17.95 -24.56
CA GLN A 14 -9.35 18.63 -23.82
C GLN A 14 -8.71 19.23 -22.57
N ALA A 15 -8.82 20.55 -22.42
CA ALA A 15 -8.13 21.26 -21.35
C ALA A 15 -8.58 20.68 -20.00
N CYS A 16 -7.67 19.99 -19.33
CA CYS A 16 -7.94 19.46 -17.99
C CYS A 16 -8.23 20.64 -17.05
N PRO A 17 -9.38 20.66 -16.35
CA PRO A 17 -9.71 21.72 -15.42
C PRO A 17 -8.80 21.70 -14.18
N ILE A 18 -8.18 20.55 -13.87
CA ILE A 18 -7.25 20.40 -12.74
C ILE A 18 -5.95 21.10 -13.07
N LYS A 19 -5.60 22.13 -12.28
CA LYS A 19 -4.34 22.89 -12.41
C LYS A 19 -3.32 22.57 -11.32
N THR A 20 -3.76 21.96 -10.23
CA THR A 20 -2.93 21.64 -9.08
C THR A 20 -3.32 20.27 -8.57
N VAL A 21 -2.33 19.42 -8.35
CA VAL A 21 -2.48 18.11 -7.73
C VAL A 21 -1.72 18.14 -6.42
N VAL A 22 -2.40 17.83 -5.32
CA VAL A 22 -1.79 17.66 -4.00
C VAL A 22 -1.79 16.17 -3.69
N VAL A 23 -0.61 15.61 -3.45
CA VAL A 23 -0.45 14.20 -3.10
C VAL A 23 -0.07 14.10 -1.63
N LEU A 24 -1.03 13.69 -0.79
CA LEU A 24 -0.79 13.41 0.63
C LEU A 24 -0.39 11.93 0.78
N VAL A 25 0.87 11.68 1.11
CA VAL A 25 1.41 10.32 1.23
C VAL A 25 1.58 9.94 2.69
N GLN A 26 0.66 9.12 3.18
CA GLN A 26 0.61 8.62 4.56
C GLN A 26 1.46 7.35 4.74
N GLU A 27 1.43 6.76 5.93
CA GLU A 27 2.35 5.67 6.31
C GLU A 27 1.63 4.52 7.05
N ASN A 28 2.09 3.29 6.77
CA ASN A 28 1.85 2.05 7.52
C ASN A 28 0.38 1.73 7.86
N ARG A 29 -0.54 1.85 6.89
CA ARG A 29 -1.95 1.43 7.06
C ARG A 29 -2.46 0.69 5.82
N SER A 30 -3.12 -0.45 6.03
CA SER A 30 -3.81 -1.20 4.98
C SER A 30 -5.19 -0.60 4.69
N PHE A 31 -5.78 -0.98 3.55
CA PHE A 31 -7.12 -0.55 3.18
C PHE A 31 -8.16 -0.98 4.22
N ASP A 32 -8.24 -2.26 4.57
CA ASP A 32 -9.23 -2.76 5.54
C ASP A 32 -9.08 -2.13 6.93
N HIS A 33 -7.84 -1.80 7.32
CA HIS A 33 -7.59 -1.15 8.60
C HIS A 33 -8.21 0.27 8.67
N MET A 34 -8.16 1.05 7.58
CA MET A 34 -8.67 2.43 7.59
C MET A 34 -10.08 2.58 7.02
N LEU A 35 -10.38 1.86 5.94
CA LEU A 35 -11.56 2.04 5.11
C LEU A 35 -12.45 0.79 5.01
N GLY A 36 -12.01 -0.36 5.52
CA GLY A 36 -12.77 -1.62 5.40
C GLY A 36 -14.21 -1.49 5.90
N TRP A 37 -14.41 -0.89 7.08
CA TRP A 37 -15.74 -0.70 7.68
C TRP A 37 -16.55 0.45 7.06
N MET A 38 -15.97 1.23 6.15
CA MET A 38 -16.69 2.28 5.42
C MET A 38 -17.70 1.70 4.43
N LYS A 39 -17.66 0.39 4.15
CA LYS A 39 -18.71 -0.34 3.41
C LYS A 39 -20.10 -0.14 4.00
N SER A 40 -20.19 0.07 5.32
CA SER A 40 -21.45 0.41 6.00
C SER A 40 -22.03 1.78 5.59
N LEU A 41 -21.19 2.70 5.11
CA LEU A 41 -21.59 4.01 4.61
C LEU A 41 -21.78 4.02 3.09
N ASN A 42 -20.88 3.35 2.37
CA ASN A 42 -20.93 3.19 0.93
C ASN A 42 -20.79 1.70 0.56
N PRO A 43 -21.89 1.00 0.26
CA PRO A 43 -21.89 -0.43 -0.06
C PRO A 43 -21.08 -0.81 -1.32
N ASP A 44 -20.74 0.15 -2.18
CA ASP A 44 -19.93 -0.09 -3.39
C ASP A 44 -18.45 -0.30 -3.06
N ILE A 45 -18.00 0.04 -1.85
CA ILE A 45 -16.63 -0.19 -1.39
C ILE A 45 -16.39 -1.69 -1.22
N ASP A 46 -15.31 -2.20 -1.84
CA ASP A 46 -14.75 -3.53 -1.60
C ASP A 46 -14.09 -3.63 -0.21
N GLY A 47 -14.93 -3.55 0.84
CA GLY A 47 -14.54 -3.59 2.24
C GLY A 47 -15.10 -4.79 3.01
N VAL A 48 -14.95 -4.75 4.32
CA VAL A 48 -15.30 -5.86 5.23
C VAL A 48 -16.77 -5.84 5.67
N ASP A 49 -17.28 -7.01 6.03
CA ASP A 49 -18.65 -7.21 6.52
C ASP A 49 -18.71 -8.00 7.84
N GLY A 50 -17.56 -8.29 8.44
CA GLY A 50 -17.43 -9.02 9.71
C GLY A 50 -17.39 -10.53 9.56
N THR A 51 -17.39 -11.06 8.33
CA THR A 51 -17.19 -12.50 8.07
C THR A 51 -15.71 -12.87 7.94
N GLN A 52 -14.84 -11.88 7.75
CA GLN A 52 -13.41 -12.09 7.53
C GLN A 52 -12.72 -12.56 8.82
N SER A 53 -11.76 -13.48 8.68
CA SER A 53 -10.94 -13.99 9.78
C SER A 53 -9.64 -14.59 9.26
N ASN A 54 -8.62 -14.71 10.12
CA ASN A 54 -7.38 -15.42 9.82
C ASN A 54 -7.05 -16.43 10.91
N PRO A 55 -6.50 -17.61 10.57
CA PRO A 55 -6.01 -18.57 11.54
C PRO A 55 -4.71 -18.08 12.22
N LEU A 56 -4.49 -18.50 13.48
CA LEU A 56 -3.20 -18.27 14.17
C LEU A 56 -2.07 -19.17 13.62
N SER A 57 -2.43 -20.27 12.97
CA SER A 57 -1.54 -21.19 12.25
C SER A 57 -2.23 -21.66 10.97
N VAL A 58 -1.67 -21.32 9.81
CA VAL A 58 -2.19 -21.72 8.48
C VAL A 58 -1.90 -23.21 8.22
N ALA A 59 -0.77 -23.73 8.71
CA ALA A 59 -0.40 -25.13 8.53
C ALA A 59 -1.39 -26.10 9.22
N ASP A 60 -2.07 -25.64 10.27
CA ASP A 60 -3.00 -26.43 11.08
C ASP A 60 -4.46 -25.95 10.93
N ASP A 61 -4.82 -25.29 9.82
CA ASP A 61 -6.05 -24.49 9.68
C ASP A 61 -7.33 -25.17 10.24
N SER A 62 -7.54 -26.46 9.96
CA SER A 62 -8.70 -27.22 10.46
C SER A 62 -8.87 -27.25 11.99
N ASN A 63 -7.80 -27.05 12.76
CA ASN A 63 -7.80 -27.03 14.23
C ASN A 63 -7.30 -25.69 14.79
N SER A 64 -7.02 -24.73 13.91
CA SER A 64 -6.42 -23.44 14.26
C SER A 64 -7.49 -22.52 14.84
N LEU A 65 -7.18 -21.84 15.94
CA LEU A 65 -8.01 -20.74 16.40
C LEU A 65 -7.98 -19.64 15.34
N ARG A 66 -9.16 -19.16 14.95
CA ARG A 66 -9.31 -18.07 13.98
C ARG A 66 -9.60 -16.76 14.71
N VAL A 67 -8.85 -15.73 14.36
CA VAL A 67 -9.05 -14.36 14.85
C VAL A 67 -10.00 -13.66 13.88
N PRO A 68 -11.20 -13.26 14.31
CA PRO A 68 -12.11 -12.50 13.47
C PRO A 68 -11.54 -11.11 13.18
N PHE A 69 -11.82 -10.56 12.01
CA PHE A 69 -11.51 -9.17 11.72
C PHE A 69 -12.55 -8.26 12.40
N GLY A 70 -12.12 -7.55 13.42
CA GLY A 70 -12.97 -6.69 14.24
C GLY A 70 -12.94 -5.22 13.82
N ASP A 71 -13.60 -4.39 14.61
CA ASP A 71 -13.76 -2.95 14.38
C ASP A 71 -13.25 -2.09 15.55
N SER A 72 -12.41 -2.69 16.41
CA SER A 72 -11.85 -2.08 17.61
C SER A 72 -10.41 -1.62 17.38
N ALA A 73 -10.10 -1.13 16.17
CA ALA A 73 -8.75 -0.68 15.85
C ALA A 73 -8.30 0.45 16.77
N VAL A 74 -7.02 0.37 17.14
CA VAL A 74 -6.34 1.33 18.01
C VAL A 74 -4.93 1.58 17.46
N TYR A 75 -4.19 2.47 18.11
CA TYR A 75 -2.76 2.52 17.86
C TYR A 75 -2.12 1.18 18.27
N VAL A 76 -1.39 0.55 17.35
CA VAL A 76 -0.75 -0.75 17.56
C VAL A 76 0.75 -0.56 17.77
N ASP A 77 1.25 -1.05 18.90
CA ASP A 77 2.67 -1.11 19.26
C ASP A 77 2.92 -2.48 19.94
N PRO A 78 3.86 -3.32 19.45
CA PRO A 78 4.81 -3.05 18.37
C PRO A 78 4.16 -2.91 16.99
N ASP A 79 4.77 -2.09 16.14
CA ASP A 79 4.39 -1.94 14.73
C ASP A 79 4.35 -3.31 14.02
N PRO A 80 3.29 -3.64 13.26
CA PRO A 80 3.23 -4.87 12.49
C PRO A 80 4.38 -4.97 11.49
N ASP A 81 4.87 -6.19 11.24
CA ASP A 81 5.96 -6.37 10.30
C ASP A 81 5.49 -6.08 8.86
N HIS A 82 6.26 -5.25 8.17
CA HIS A 82 6.02 -4.78 6.81
C HIS A 82 7.29 -4.91 5.95
N SER A 83 8.16 -5.86 6.31
CA SER A 83 9.22 -6.35 5.44
C SER A 83 8.65 -7.19 4.30
N PHE A 84 9.44 -7.37 3.23
CA PHE A 84 9.05 -8.25 2.13
C PHE A 84 8.75 -9.68 2.61
N GLN A 85 9.58 -10.22 3.50
CA GLN A 85 9.45 -11.57 4.05
C GLN A 85 8.16 -11.72 4.87
N ALA A 86 7.82 -10.71 5.67
CA ALA A 86 6.59 -10.73 6.44
C ALA A 86 5.35 -10.61 5.55
N ILE A 87 5.36 -9.67 4.58
CA ILE A 87 4.24 -9.51 3.65
C ILE A 87 4.05 -10.79 2.82
N TYR A 88 5.13 -11.45 2.43
CA TYR A 88 5.05 -12.75 1.77
C TYR A 88 4.33 -13.79 2.66
N GLU A 89 4.71 -13.91 3.93
CA GLU A 89 4.01 -14.80 4.85
C GLU A 89 2.53 -14.43 5.02
N GLN A 90 2.22 -13.13 5.14
CA GLN A 90 0.85 -12.65 5.29
C GLN A 90 -0.03 -13.04 4.08
N VAL A 91 0.51 -12.91 2.87
CA VAL A 91 -0.20 -13.18 1.61
C VAL A 91 -0.29 -14.69 1.30
N PHE A 92 0.78 -15.45 1.51
CA PHE A 92 0.86 -16.85 1.11
C PHE A 92 0.69 -17.84 2.26
N GLY A 93 0.59 -17.36 3.51
CA GLY A 93 0.44 -18.18 4.71
C GLY A 93 1.70 -18.94 5.15
N GLN A 94 2.82 -18.75 4.44
CA GLN A 94 4.07 -19.48 4.69
C GLN A 94 5.28 -18.53 4.68
N PRO A 95 6.28 -18.74 5.55
CA PRO A 95 7.49 -17.93 5.54
C PRO A 95 8.19 -17.91 4.18
N TRP A 96 8.81 -16.78 3.86
CA TRP A 96 9.68 -16.68 2.69
C TRP A 96 10.87 -17.66 2.80
N ALA A 97 11.19 -18.32 1.69
CA ALA A 97 12.37 -19.16 1.51
C ALA A 97 13.01 -18.88 0.15
N ASP A 98 14.30 -19.14 -0.03
CA ASP A 98 15.02 -18.81 -1.28
C ASP A 98 14.50 -19.60 -2.49
N ASP A 99 13.90 -20.77 -2.27
CA ASP A 99 13.25 -21.60 -3.28
C ASP A 99 11.75 -21.30 -3.46
N ALA A 100 11.20 -20.33 -2.73
CA ALA A 100 9.77 -19.98 -2.75
C ALA A 100 9.26 -19.60 -4.16
N LEU A 101 10.14 -19.12 -5.04
CA LEU A 101 9.81 -18.77 -6.44
C LEU A 101 9.59 -19.99 -7.35
N SER A 102 9.81 -21.21 -6.85
CA SER A 102 9.67 -22.45 -7.62
C SER A 102 8.31 -23.15 -7.46
N GLY A 103 7.46 -22.67 -6.55
CA GLY A 103 6.16 -23.27 -6.25
C GLY A 103 4.98 -22.49 -6.83
N ASP A 104 3.93 -23.22 -7.24
CA ASP A 104 2.61 -22.67 -7.58
C ASP A 104 1.80 -22.33 -6.31
N LEU A 105 2.37 -21.51 -5.41
CA LEU A 105 1.67 -21.08 -4.22
C LEU A 105 0.62 -20.03 -4.59
N LEU A 106 -0.64 -20.33 -4.27
CA LEU A 106 -1.74 -19.37 -4.41
C LEU A 106 -1.76 -18.42 -3.20
N PRO A 107 -2.03 -17.12 -3.39
CA PRO A 107 -2.13 -16.16 -2.29
C PRO A 107 -3.42 -16.42 -1.49
N SER A 108 -3.30 -17.09 -0.35
CA SER A 108 -4.44 -17.44 0.51
C SER A 108 -4.96 -16.27 1.34
N MET A 109 -4.12 -15.27 1.60
CA MET A 109 -4.41 -14.14 2.51
C MET A 109 -4.73 -14.59 3.95
N GLU A 110 -4.21 -15.75 4.37
CA GLU A 110 -4.46 -16.34 5.69
C GLU A 110 -3.32 -16.16 6.71
N GLY A 111 -2.23 -15.49 6.32
CA GLY A 111 -1.03 -15.39 7.17
C GLY A 111 -0.97 -14.17 8.09
N PHE A 112 -1.94 -13.26 8.07
CA PHE A 112 -1.87 -12.00 8.83
C PHE A 112 -1.85 -12.21 10.33
N ALA A 113 -2.79 -13.00 10.86
CA ALA A 113 -2.84 -13.30 12.30
C ALA A 113 -1.65 -14.16 12.74
N GLN A 114 -1.27 -15.17 11.95
CA GLN A 114 -0.08 -15.99 12.18
C GLN A 114 1.20 -15.16 12.29
N ASN A 115 1.47 -14.30 11.31
CA ASN A 115 2.68 -13.49 11.27
C ASN A 115 2.76 -12.53 12.47
N ALA A 116 1.64 -11.89 12.82
CA ALA A 116 1.57 -11.03 13.99
C ALA A 116 1.80 -11.80 15.30
N GLU A 117 1.16 -12.96 15.47
CA GLU A 117 1.32 -13.80 16.66
C GLU A 117 2.76 -14.31 16.84
N ARG A 118 3.45 -14.60 15.72
CA ARG A 118 4.88 -14.96 15.72
C ARG A 118 5.77 -13.80 16.13
N LYS A 119 5.44 -12.57 15.72
CA LYS A 119 6.17 -11.37 16.11
C LYS A 119 6.03 -11.09 17.61
N GLN A 120 4.81 -11.12 18.13
CA GLN A 120 4.52 -10.99 19.55
C GLN A 120 3.20 -11.69 19.87
N LYS A 121 3.22 -12.54 20.89
CA LYS A 121 2.00 -13.23 21.35
C LYS A 121 0.90 -12.22 21.70
N GLY A 122 -0.32 -12.44 21.19
CA GLY A 122 -1.47 -11.56 21.35
C GLY A 122 -1.50 -10.35 20.40
N LEU A 123 -0.47 -10.12 19.59
CA LEU A 123 -0.49 -9.01 18.62
C LEU A 123 -1.55 -9.22 17.54
N SER A 124 -1.86 -10.48 17.23
CA SER A 124 -2.93 -10.87 16.28
C SER A 124 -4.28 -10.23 16.62
N GLU A 125 -4.61 -10.10 17.91
CA GLU A 125 -5.85 -9.47 18.39
C GLU A 125 -5.90 -7.97 18.10
N PHE A 126 -4.76 -7.30 17.89
CA PHE A 126 -4.70 -5.88 17.56
C PHE A 126 -4.64 -5.64 16.06
N VAL A 127 -3.86 -6.44 15.32
CA VAL A 127 -3.73 -6.27 13.86
C VAL A 127 -4.97 -6.67 13.08
N MET A 128 -5.77 -7.61 13.60
CA MET A 128 -7.01 -8.06 12.97
C MET A 128 -8.18 -7.11 13.31
N ASN A 129 -7.97 -5.80 13.23
CA ASN A 129 -9.02 -4.80 13.44
C ASN A 129 -8.92 -3.64 12.45
N GLY A 130 -10.08 -3.12 12.04
CA GLY A 130 -10.24 -1.88 11.30
C GLY A 130 -10.91 -0.78 12.13
N PHE A 131 -10.78 0.47 11.70
CA PHE A 131 -11.48 1.59 12.32
C PHE A 131 -12.93 1.66 11.86
N ARG A 132 -13.87 1.81 12.79
CA ARG A 132 -15.23 2.24 12.47
C ARG A 132 -15.22 3.68 11.90
N PRO A 133 -16.18 4.04 11.04
CA PRO A 133 -16.25 5.39 10.49
C PRO A 133 -16.25 6.50 11.55
N GLU A 134 -16.85 6.27 12.71
CA GLU A 134 -16.93 7.26 13.80
C GLU A 134 -15.59 7.52 14.49
N ALA A 135 -14.66 6.55 14.44
CA ALA A 135 -13.34 6.67 15.03
C ALA A 135 -12.39 7.50 14.15
N VAL A 136 -12.68 7.63 12.86
CA VAL A 136 -11.89 8.35 11.87
C VAL A 136 -12.76 9.33 11.07
N PRO A 137 -13.35 10.36 11.73
CA PRO A 137 -14.39 11.21 11.15
C PRO A 137 -13.95 11.93 9.88
N VAL A 138 -12.68 12.32 9.76
CA VAL A 138 -12.16 12.95 8.53
C VAL A 138 -12.23 11.99 7.34
N TYR A 139 -11.88 10.71 7.53
CA TYR A 139 -11.98 9.71 6.46
C TYR A 139 -13.42 9.40 6.11
N ARG A 140 -14.30 9.33 7.11
CA ARG A 140 -15.74 9.16 6.89
C ARG A 140 -16.30 10.24 5.95
N GLU A 141 -15.99 11.51 6.18
CA GLU A 141 -16.44 12.60 5.31
C GLU A 141 -15.82 12.50 3.91
N LEU A 142 -14.51 12.22 3.82
CA LEU A 142 -13.83 12.06 2.52
C LEU A 142 -14.43 10.93 1.69
N VAL A 143 -14.73 9.78 2.29
CA VAL A 143 -15.35 8.64 1.61
C VAL A 143 -16.79 8.95 1.16
N SER A 144 -17.51 9.78 1.92
CA SER A 144 -18.91 10.12 1.62
C SER A 144 -19.02 11.13 0.47
N GLU A 145 -18.04 12.03 0.34
CA GLU A 145 -18.11 13.17 -0.58
C GLU A 145 -17.18 13.06 -1.80
N PHE A 146 -16.23 12.12 -1.81
CA PHE A 146 -15.21 11.99 -2.86
C PHE A 146 -15.05 10.56 -3.37
N ALA A 147 -14.36 10.43 -4.50
CA ALA A 147 -14.05 9.13 -5.08
C ALA A 147 -13.05 8.35 -4.23
N VAL A 148 -13.30 7.05 -4.09
CA VAL A 148 -12.42 6.09 -3.43
C VAL A 148 -11.90 5.09 -4.45
N CYS A 149 -10.60 4.86 -4.46
CA CYS A 149 -9.99 3.76 -5.20
C CYS A 149 -9.81 2.57 -4.25
N ASP A 150 -10.73 1.62 -4.25
CA ASP A 150 -10.75 0.45 -3.36
C ASP A 150 -9.96 -0.76 -3.90
N ARG A 151 -9.40 -0.64 -5.11
CA ARG A 151 -8.46 -1.60 -5.71
C ARG A 151 -7.12 -0.96 -6.04
N TRP A 152 -6.62 -0.15 -5.11
CA TRP A 152 -5.31 0.52 -5.19
C TRP A 152 -4.26 -0.20 -4.34
N PHE A 153 -3.28 -0.82 -4.99
CA PHE A 153 -2.27 -1.65 -4.33
C PHE A 153 -0.91 -0.95 -4.26
N ALA A 154 -0.10 -1.33 -3.26
CA ALA A 154 1.31 -0.98 -3.22
C ALA A 154 2.02 -1.51 -4.48
N SER A 155 2.98 -0.75 -5.01
CA SER A 155 3.69 -1.15 -6.23
C SER A 155 4.53 -2.42 -6.02
N ILE A 156 5.04 -2.62 -4.80
CA ILE A 156 5.73 -3.83 -4.39
C ILE A 156 5.36 -4.21 -2.94
N PRO A 157 5.30 -5.51 -2.60
CA PRO A 157 5.01 -5.99 -1.25
C PRO A 157 6.24 -5.84 -0.34
N SER A 158 6.59 -4.61 0.00
CA SER A 158 7.84 -4.27 0.70
C SER A 158 7.66 -3.03 1.59
N SER A 159 8.69 -2.72 2.37
CA SER A 159 8.71 -1.60 3.31
C SER A 159 8.56 -0.21 2.69
N THR A 160 8.56 0.82 3.55
CA THR A 160 8.32 2.22 3.21
C THR A 160 9.22 2.76 2.09
N GLN A 161 10.55 2.62 2.18
CA GLN A 161 11.47 3.26 1.24
C GLN A 161 11.25 2.80 -0.22
N PRO A 162 11.18 1.49 -0.53
CA PRO A 162 10.91 1.04 -1.89
C PRO A 162 9.58 1.55 -2.47
N ASN A 163 8.50 1.57 -1.68
CA ASN A 163 7.21 2.09 -2.14
C ASN A 163 7.23 3.63 -2.30
N ARG A 164 7.98 4.37 -1.47
CA ARG A 164 8.21 5.81 -1.66
C ARG A 164 8.96 6.09 -2.98
N LEU A 165 9.92 5.25 -3.35
CA LEU A 165 10.61 5.37 -4.64
C LEU A 165 9.63 5.17 -5.81
N TYR A 166 8.72 4.20 -5.73
CA TYR A 166 7.68 4.04 -6.75
C TYR A 166 6.75 5.24 -6.87
N VAL A 167 6.32 5.85 -5.75
CA VAL A 167 5.48 7.06 -5.76
C VAL A 167 6.16 8.21 -6.50
N HIS A 168 7.48 8.35 -6.37
CA HIS A 168 8.21 9.49 -6.90
C HIS A 168 8.94 9.24 -8.23
N ALA A 169 9.22 7.99 -8.59
CA ALA A 169 10.05 7.64 -9.74
C ALA A 169 9.56 6.43 -10.54
N ALA A 170 8.39 5.87 -10.18
CA ALA A 170 7.79 4.68 -10.82
C ALA A 170 8.68 3.41 -10.81
N THR A 171 9.76 3.40 -10.01
CA THR A 171 10.65 2.25 -9.81
C THR A 171 11.37 2.37 -8.47
N SER A 172 11.70 1.22 -7.86
CA SER A 172 12.58 1.16 -6.68
C SER A 172 14.05 0.94 -7.01
N CYS A 173 14.42 0.79 -8.29
CA CYS A 173 15.78 0.41 -8.73
C CYS A 173 16.35 -0.77 -7.94
N GLY A 174 15.52 -1.81 -7.77
CA GLY A 174 15.88 -3.05 -7.09
C GLY A 174 15.96 -2.95 -5.56
N ALA A 175 15.58 -1.82 -4.95
CA ALA A 175 15.43 -1.77 -3.50
C ALA A 175 14.25 -2.65 -3.05
N MET A 176 14.51 -3.51 -2.06
CA MET A 176 13.53 -4.44 -1.47
C MET A 176 13.36 -4.22 0.05
N GLY A 177 13.96 -3.16 0.59
CA GLY A 177 13.90 -2.83 2.00
C GLY A 177 14.38 -1.41 2.26
N ASN A 178 14.31 -1.00 3.53
CA ASN A 178 14.85 0.28 3.96
C ASN A 178 16.38 0.17 4.09
N ASP A 179 17.11 0.95 3.29
CA ASP A 179 18.57 1.04 3.36
C ASP A 179 18.99 2.50 3.47
N THR A 180 19.52 2.90 4.63
CA THR A 180 19.93 4.28 4.91
C THR A 180 21.18 4.66 4.12
N GLN A 181 22.14 3.74 3.96
CA GLN A 181 23.37 4.03 3.23
C GLN A 181 23.06 4.26 1.76
N LYS A 182 22.31 3.34 1.14
CA LYS A 182 21.90 3.47 -0.26
C LYS A 182 21.02 4.69 -0.50
N LEU A 183 20.16 5.03 0.46
CA LEU A 183 19.41 6.29 0.39
C LEU A 183 20.37 7.48 0.37
N VAL A 184 21.35 7.56 1.26
CA VAL A 184 22.31 8.69 1.30
C VAL A 184 23.17 8.77 0.04
N GLU A 185 23.63 7.63 -0.49
CA GLU A 185 24.39 7.55 -1.75
C GLU A 185 23.56 8.03 -2.95
N GLY A 186 22.26 7.76 -2.91
CA GLY A 186 21.28 8.20 -3.88
C GLY A 186 20.88 7.11 -4.86
N TYR A 187 19.82 7.42 -5.61
CA TYR A 187 19.11 6.47 -6.45
C TYR A 187 19.04 7.01 -7.88
N PRO A 188 19.56 6.27 -8.90
CA PRO A 188 19.85 6.79 -10.25
C PRO A 188 18.60 7.08 -11.10
N GLN A 189 17.41 6.81 -10.58
CA GLN A 189 16.17 6.97 -11.31
C GLN A 189 15.71 8.43 -11.29
N ARG A 190 15.26 8.86 -12.47
CA ARG A 190 14.58 10.13 -12.64
C ARG A 190 13.28 10.16 -11.84
N THR A 191 13.04 11.26 -11.15
CA THR A 191 11.81 11.51 -10.42
C THR A 191 10.76 12.26 -11.27
N VAL A 192 9.52 12.22 -10.81
CA VAL A 192 8.43 13.05 -11.31
C VAL A 192 8.76 14.54 -11.15
N PHE A 193 9.53 14.93 -10.14
CA PHE A 193 9.89 16.32 -9.88
C PHE A 193 10.85 16.88 -10.93
N GLU A 194 11.84 16.09 -11.33
CA GLU A 194 12.72 16.45 -12.46
C GLU A 194 11.94 16.53 -13.75
N SER A 195 11.03 15.58 -13.99
CA SER A 195 10.16 15.59 -15.17
C SER A 195 9.27 16.84 -15.21
N MET A 196 8.72 17.26 -14.06
CA MET A 196 7.94 18.49 -13.92
C MET A 196 8.80 19.74 -14.15
N HIS A 197 10.03 19.76 -13.62
CA HIS A 197 10.96 20.87 -13.81
C HIS A 197 11.35 21.05 -15.28
N GLU A 198 11.77 19.96 -15.95
CA GLU A 198 12.14 19.95 -17.37
C GLU A 198 10.98 20.38 -18.27
N ALA A 199 9.74 20.03 -17.90
CA ALA A 199 8.53 20.44 -18.61
C ALA A 199 8.10 21.90 -18.31
N GLY A 200 8.83 22.63 -17.44
CA GLY A 200 8.51 24.01 -17.07
C GLY A 200 7.32 24.15 -16.11
N HIS A 201 6.99 23.10 -15.35
CA HIS A 201 5.93 23.11 -14.35
C HIS A 201 6.48 23.33 -12.94
N SER A 202 5.71 24.05 -12.11
CA SER A 202 6.02 24.26 -10.70
C SER A 202 5.62 23.04 -9.86
N PHE A 203 6.44 22.72 -8.85
CA PHE A 203 6.09 21.76 -7.81
C PHE A 203 6.63 22.24 -6.45
N GLY A 204 6.09 21.68 -5.37
CA GLY A 204 6.56 21.90 -4.02
C GLY A 204 6.58 20.59 -3.24
N ILE A 205 7.56 20.44 -2.34
CA ILE A 205 7.69 19.28 -1.46
C ILE A 205 7.56 19.79 -0.02
N TYR A 206 6.49 19.38 0.66
CA TYR A 206 6.19 19.78 2.03
C TYR A 206 6.41 18.59 2.96
N TYR A 207 7.17 18.79 4.03
CA TYR A 207 7.62 17.72 4.91
C TYR A 207 7.79 18.17 6.36
N ALA A 208 7.65 17.24 7.31
CA ALA A 208 7.95 17.48 8.72
C ALA A 208 9.39 17.09 9.11
N TYR A 209 9.96 16.10 8.40
CA TYR A 209 11.35 15.62 8.53
C TYR A 209 12.04 15.67 7.17
N PRO A 210 13.39 15.80 7.09
CA PRO A 210 14.11 15.93 5.82
C PRO A 210 13.58 14.95 4.76
N PRO A 211 13.12 15.43 3.60
CA PRO A 211 12.34 14.60 2.71
C PRO A 211 13.27 13.64 1.99
N SER A 212 12.86 12.37 1.93
CA SER A 212 13.64 11.33 1.24
C SER A 212 13.88 11.66 -0.24
N THR A 213 13.05 12.54 -0.82
CA THR A 213 13.17 13.04 -2.19
C THR A 213 14.45 13.82 -2.47
N LEU A 214 15.13 14.36 -1.46
CA LEU A 214 16.46 15.01 -1.65
C LEU A 214 17.54 14.03 -2.10
N PHE A 215 17.30 12.75 -1.89
CA PHE A 215 18.25 11.68 -2.14
C PHE A 215 17.98 10.91 -3.44
N TYR A 216 16.95 11.30 -4.21
CA TYR A 216 16.69 10.70 -5.52
C TYR A 216 17.42 11.58 -6.55
N ARG A 217 18.39 11.04 -7.28
CA ARG A 217 19.31 11.78 -8.15
C ARG A 217 19.67 10.99 -9.41
#